data_AF-A0A3M2GSE1-F1
#
_entry.id   AF-A0A3M2GSE1-F1
#
_cell.length_a   1.000
_cell.length_b   1.000
_cell.length_c   1.000
_cell.angle_alpha   90.00
_cell.angle_beta   90.00
_cell.angle_gamma   90.00
#
_symmetry.space_group_name_H-M   'P 1'
#
loop_
_entity.id
_entity.type
_entity.pdbx_description
1 polymer ?
#
loop_
_entity_poly.entity_id
_entity_poly.type
_entity_poly.pdbx_seq_one_letter_code
_entity_poly.pdbx_strand_id
1 'polypeptide(L)'
;MTRPAVAPASSRPGPASPRTVAGAAGATRLLVALVALASLVAGACGGGGDSAPSAPDAVRDPAAAAARAAEDRDRLAADSSADGADATTTSVGHLDPATLPGIVVNKYDLHPGECFSQFDEVSEQGRSVVTTRVDCNQPHQAEVYALLQYPAPHPALFPGDEAIRQWAIVNCYDAFEPYVGAPYELSSLEIGVFVPTAENFEDAVARYRGVHCWVHRDDGGELDTSVRASGL
;
A
#
# COMPACT_ATOMS: atom_id res chain seq x y z
N MET A 1 -55.92 -24.39 46.37
CA MET A 1 -56.16 -23.92 44.98
C MET A 1 -55.97 -22.41 44.99
N THR A 2 -54.76 -21.96 44.69
CA THR A 2 -54.29 -20.58 44.93
C THR A 2 -54.13 -19.90 43.57
N ARG A 3 -54.90 -18.83 43.31
CA ARG A 3 -54.84 -18.07 42.05
C ARG A 3 -53.48 -17.37 41.93
N PRO A 4 -52.83 -17.37 40.75
CA PRO A 4 -51.63 -16.56 40.55
C PRO A 4 -52.03 -15.09 40.35
N ALA A 5 -51.28 -14.20 40.98
CA ALA A 5 -51.41 -12.75 40.88
C ALA A 5 -50.87 -12.26 39.53
N VAL A 6 -51.65 -11.41 38.84
CA VAL A 6 -51.26 -10.74 37.60
C VAL A 6 -50.46 -9.48 37.94
N ALA A 7 -49.23 -9.38 37.45
CA ALA A 7 -48.39 -8.19 37.60
C ALA A 7 -48.86 -7.06 36.67
N PRO A 8 -48.76 -5.77 37.07
CA PRO A 8 -49.15 -4.65 36.24
C PRO A 8 -48.15 -4.38 35.11
N ALA A 9 -48.67 -4.01 33.94
CA ALA A 9 -47.90 -3.69 32.75
C ALA A 9 -47.10 -2.39 32.91
N SER A 10 -45.78 -2.48 32.75
CA SER A 10 -44.85 -1.36 32.77
C SER A 10 -44.97 -0.52 31.49
N SER A 11 -45.32 0.76 31.63
CA SER A 11 -45.50 1.70 30.53
C SER A 11 -44.13 2.13 29.97
N ARG A 12 -43.90 1.93 28.67
CA ARG A 12 -42.67 2.41 28.00
C ARG A 12 -42.72 3.93 27.79
N PRO A 13 -41.64 4.68 28.06
CA PRO A 13 -41.57 6.10 27.71
C PRO A 13 -41.45 6.27 26.18
N GLY A 14 -42.22 7.22 25.63
CA GLY A 14 -42.21 7.56 24.21
C GLY A 14 -40.93 8.31 23.77
N PRO A 15 -40.63 8.33 22.47
CA PRO A 15 -39.40 8.95 21.95
C PRO A 15 -39.43 10.48 22.10
N ALA A 16 -38.35 11.04 22.64
CA ALA A 16 -38.13 12.47 22.74
C ALA A 16 -37.93 13.10 21.35
N SER A 17 -38.67 14.18 21.06
CA SER A 17 -38.52 14.95 19.82
C SER A 17 -37.19 15.72 19.80
N PRO A 18 -36.49 15.81 18.67
CA PRO A 18 -35.24 16.56 18.57
C PRO A 18 -35.50 18.08 18.61
N ARG A 19 -34.77 18.77 19.50
CA ARG A 19 -34.71 20.23 19.56
C ARG A 19 -33.83 20.73 18.42
N THR A 20 -34.39 21.49 17.50
CA THR A 20 -33.67 22.15 16.41
C THR A 20 -32.84 23.29 16.97
N VAL A 21 -31.51 23.22 16.85
CA VAL A 21 -30.60 24.33 17.17
C VAL A 21 -30.29 25.05 15.86
N ALA A 22 -30.79 26.27 15.72
CA ALA A 22 -30.47 27.15 14.60
C ALA A 22 -29.06 27.71 14.81
N GLY A 23 -28.09 27.25 14.01
CA GLY A 23 -26.74 27.80 13.95
C GLY A 23 -26.69 29.03 13.04
N ALA A 24 -26.27 30.16 13.61
CA ALA A 24 -26.10 31.42 12.91
C ALA A 24 -24.96 31.36 11.88
N ALA A 25 -25.25 31.80 10.65
CA ALA A 25 -24.29 31.93 9.58
C ALA A 25 -23.30 33.09 9.87
N GLY A 26 -22.06 32.75 10.18
CA GLY A 26 -20.94 33.70 10.26
C GLY A 26 -20.27 33.85 8.90
N ALA A 27 -20.49 34.99 8.25
CA ALA A 27 -19.81 35.39 7.02
C ALA A 27 -18.36 35.84 7.33
N THR A 28 -17.38 34.95 7.15
CA THR A 28 -15.96 35.31 7.30
C THR A 28 -15.38 35.74 5.96
N ARG A 29 -14.92 36.99 5.93
CA ARG A 29 -14.50 37.76 4.76
C ARG A 29 -13.26 37.15 4.09
N LEU A 30 -13.35 36.97 2.76
CA LEU A 30 -12.24 36.68 1.85
C LEU A 30 -11.22 37.85 1.90
N LEU A 31 -10.01 37.60 2.41
CA LEU A 31 -8.87 38.50 2.26
C LEU A 31 -8.00 37.98 1.11
N VAL A 32 -8.18 38.59 -0.07
CA VAL A 32 -7.32 38.37 -1.24
C VAL A 32 -6.02 39.15 -1.04
N ALA A 33 -4.92 38.45 -0.77
CA ALA A 33 -3.58 39.04 -0.76
C ALA A 33 -2.93 38.83 -2.13
N LEU A 34 -2.92 39.89 -2.95
CA LEU A 34 -2.14 39.98 -4.18
C LEU A 34 -0.68 40.27 -3.82
N VAL A 35 0.21 39.30 -4.03
CA VAL A 35 1.66 39.54 -4.06
C VAL A 35 2.15 39.24 -5.47
N ALA A 36 2.25 40.30 -6.28
CA ALA A 36 3.01 40.30 -7.52
C ALA A 36 4.37 40.92 -7.19
N LEU A 37 5.47 40.21 -7.49
CA LEU A 37 6.78 40.82 -7.72
C LEU A 37 7.61 39.91 -8.63
N ALA A 38 7.82 40.40 -9.84
CA ALA A 38 8.65 39.84 -10.89
C ALA A 38 10.14 40.01 -10.58
N SER A 39 10.97 39.08 -11.03
CA SER A 39 12.41 39.31 -11.20
C SER A 39 12.89 38.56 -12.44
N LEU A 40 12.99 39.32 -13.53
CA LEU A 40 13.73 39.00 -14.75
C LEU A 40 15.23 39.19 -14.47
N VAL A 41 16.07 38.21 -14.79
CA VAL A 41 17.46 38.47 -15.17
C VAL A 41 17.79 37.63 -16.40
N ALA A 42 18.05 38.33 -17.50
CA ALA A 42 18.63 37.80 -18.73
C ALA A 42 20.08 38.29 -18.83
N GLY A 43 21.00 37.41 -19.21
CA GLY A 43 22.38 37.71 -19.62
C GLY A 43 22.96 36.46 -20.26
N ALA A 44 22.88 36.30 -21.58
CA ALA A 44 23.73 36.86 -22.64
C ALA A 44 24.96 35.97 -22.95
N CYS A 45 25.11 35.69 -24.25
CA CYS A 45 26.05 34.77 -24.88
C CYS A 45 27.45 35.36 -25.16
N GLY A 46 28.41 34.47 -25.41
CA GLY A 46 29.71 34.71 -26.08
C GLY A 46 30.69 33.60 -25.68
N GLY A 47 31.07 32.62 -26.53
CA GLY A 47 31.93 32.75 -27.72
C GLY A 47 33.40 32.85 -27.28
N GLY A 48 34.40 32.06 -27.67
CA GLY A 48 34.61 30.99 -28.65
C GLY A 48 36.12 30.62 -28.67
N GLY A 49 36.49 29.53 -29.36
CA GLY A 49 37.87 29.17 -29.81
C GLY A 49 38.81 28.51 -28.78
N ASP A 50 39.66 27.53 -29.07
CA ASP A 50 40.06 26.90 -30.34
C ASP A 50 40.89 25.60 -30.09
N SER A 51 40.69 24.59 -30.96
CA SER A 51 41.66 23.66 -31.61
C SER A 51 42.62 22.80 -30.74
N ALA A 52 42.95 21.52 -31.02
CA ALA A 52 43.17 20.79 -32.30
C ALA A 52 43.30 19.24 -32.03
N PRO A 53 43.76 18.35 -32.95
CA PRO A 53 43.01 17.16 -33.37
C PRO A 53 43.67 15.80 -33.04
N SER A 54 42.87 14.73 -33.05
CA SER A 54 43.35 13.35 -33.25
C SER A 54 42.44 12.64 -34.26
N ALA A 55 43.04 12.19 -35.37
CA ALA A 55 42.43 11.35 -36.40
C ALA A 55 42.49 9.85 -36.02
N PRO A 56 42.10 8.89 -36.88
CA PRO A 56 40.75 8.39 -37.04
C PRO A 56 40.59 6.90 -36.68
N ASP A 57 39.34 6.50 -36.51
CA ASP A 57 38.73 5.17 -36.67
C ASP A 57 39.66 3.94 -36.82
N ALA A 58 39.80 3.19 -35.73
CA ALA A 58 39.90 1.73 -35.82
C ALA A 58 38.48 1.17 -35.70
N VAL A 59 37.83 0.97 -36.85
CA VAL A 59 36.62 0.16 -36.97
C VAL A 59 36.93 -1.21 -36.34
N ARG A 60 36.43 -1.43 -35.12
CA ARG A 60 36.38 -2.77 -34.52
C ARG A 60 35.36 -3.56 -35.33
N ASP A 61 35.87 -4.49 -36.13
CA ASP A 61 35.07 -5.43 -36.90
C ASP A 61 34.15 -6.22 -35.95
N PRO A 62 32.82 -6.02 -36.00
CA PRO A 62 31.89 -6.71 -35.12
C PRO A 62 31.85 -8.23 -35.41
N ALA A 63 32.32 -8.68 -36.58
CA ALA A 63 32.40 -10.11 -36.90
C ALA A 63 33.52 -10.83 -36.13
N ALA A 64 34.63 -10.13 -35.84
CA ALA A 64 35.74 -10.69 -35.06
C ALA A 64 35.41 -10.80 -33.55
N ALA A 65 34.53 -9.93 -33.04
CA ALA A 65 34.05 -10.00 -31.66
C ALA A 65 33.02 -11.14 -31.45
N ALA A 66 32.18 -11.42 -32.46
CA ALA A 66 31.22 -12.50 -32.42
C ALA A 66 31.89 -13.90 -32.46
N ALA A 67 33.00 -14.05 -33.18
CA ALA A 67 33.73 -15.32 -33.27
C ALA A 67 34.34 -15.76 -31.93
N ARG A 68 34.87 -14.82 -31.14
CA ARG A 68 35.49 -15.13 -29.83
C ARG A 68 34.48 -15.49 -28.73
N ALA A 69 33.22 -15.09 -28.88
CA ALA A 69 32.14 -15.45 -27.96
C ALA A 69 31.59 -16.87 -28.21
N ALA A 70 31.83 -17.44 -29.40
CA ALA A 70 31.42 -18.80 -29.75
C ALA A 70 32.40 -19.86 -29.20
N GLU A 71 33.70 -19.55 -29.17
CA GLU A 71 34.75 -20.48 -28.72
C GLU A 71 34.79 -20.67 -27.19
N ASP A 72 34.29 -19.70 -26.41
CA ASP A 72 34.23 -19.78 -24.94
C ASP A 72 33.03 -20.62 -24.44
N ARG A 73 32.00 -20.77 -25.28
CA ARG A 73 30.82 -21.59 -24.98
C ARG A 73 31.08 -23.09 -25.14
N ASP A 74 32.05 -23.47 -25.98
CA ASP A 74 32.36 -24.87 -26.26
C ASP A 74 33.22 -25.52 -25.15
N ARG A 75 33.90 -24.71 -24.33
CA ARG A 75 34.72 -25.21 -23.20
C ARG A 75 33.96 -25.42 -21.89
N LEU A 76 32.78 -24.81 -21.72
CA LEU A 76 31.92 -25.09 -20.55
C LEU A 76 30.97 -26.29 -20.75
N ALA A 77 30.83 -26.81 -21.97
CA ALA A 77 29.93 -27.93 -22.27
C ALA A 77 30.55 -29.32 -22.03
N ALA A 78 31.86 -29.41 -21.76
CA ALA A 78 32.59 -30.68 -21.69
C ALA A 78 32.82 -31.24 -20.27
N ASP A 79 32.44 -30.52 -19.21
CA ASP A 79 32.69 -30.93 -17.81
C ASP A 79 31.43 -31.30 -17.00
N SER A 80 30.37 -31.74 -17.67
CA SER A 80 29.16 -32.23 -17.00
C SER A 80 28.78 -33.60 -17.55
N SER A 81 29.61 -34.57 -17.24
CA SER A 81 29.27 -36.00 -17.35
C SER A 81 29.89 -36.73 -16.18
N ALA A 82 29.31 -36.53 -15.01
CA ALA A 82 29.40 -37.45 -13.88
C ALA A 82 28.14 -37.32 -13.01
N ASP A 83 27.53 -38.49 -12.75
CA ASP A 83 26.64 -38.84 -11.64
C ASP A 83 25.18 -38.33 -11.60
N GLY A 84 24.27 -39.27 -11.91
CA GLY A 84 23.39 -39.89 -10.91
C GLY A 84 22.45 -39.00 -10.08
N ALA A 85 21.15 -39.13 -10.37
CA ALA A 85 20.02 -38.99 -9.44
C ALA A 85 19.96 -37.72 -8.57
N ASP A 86 19.31 -36.69 -9.08
CA ASP A 86 18.00 -36.24 -8.58
C ASP A 86 17.53 -35.11 -9.49
N ALA A 87 16.33 -35.23 -10.05
CA ALA A 87 15.72 -34.11 -10.76
C ALA A 87 15.19 -33.14 -9.70
N THR A 88 16.10 -32.44 -9.02
CA THR A 88 15.73 -31.20 -8.34
C THR A 88 15.43 -30.18 -9.42
N THR A 89 14.19 -30.20 -9.92
CA THR A 89 13.57 -29.03 -10.53
C THR A 89 13.80 -27.89 -9.55
N THR A 90 14.67 -26.95 -9.91
CA THR A 90 14.76 -25.68 -9.19
C THR A 90 13.41 -25.02 -9.37
N SER A 91 12.53 -25.24 -8.39
CA SER A 91 11.23 -24.62 -8.30
C SER A 91 11.48 -23.12 -8.29
N VAL A 92 11.10 -22.43 -9.37
CA VAL A 92 10.81 -20.99 -9.29
C VAL A 92 9.90 -20.82 -8.08
N GLY A 93 10.31 -19.98 -7.13
CA GLY A 93 9.76 -19.89 -5.77
C GLY A 93 8.25 -19.67 -5.71
N HIS A 94 7.50 -20.74 -5.90
CA HIS A 94 6.08 -20.83 -5.67
C HIS A 94 5.87 -20.97 -4.17
N LEU A 95 5.13 -20.04 -3.58
CA LEU A 95 4.74 -20.14 -2.18
C LEU A 95 3.71 -21.26 -2.07
N ASP A 96 3.90 -22.21 -1.15
CA ASP A 96 2.84 -23.14 -0.78
C ASP A 96 1.92 -22.46 0.24
N PRO A 97 0.66 -22.14 -0.11
CA PRO A 97 -0.28 -21.47 0.79
C PRO A 97 -0.50 -22.23 2.11
N ALA A 98 -0.32 -23.56 2.12
CA ALA A 98 -0.49 -24.40 3.31
C ALA A 98 0.66 -24.25 4.33
N THR A 99 1.78 -23.66 3.92
CA THR A 99 2.95 -23.46 4.77
C THR A 99 3.05 -22.05 5.35
N LEU A 100 2.26 -21.11 4.84
CA LEU A 100 2.27 -19.74 5.33
C LEU A 100 1.57 -19.65 6.70
N PRO A 101 2.11 -18.83 7.63
CA PRO A 101 1.46 -18.61 8.92
C PRO A 101 0.11 -17.90 8.73
N GLY A 102 -0.92 -18.40 9.40
CA GLY A 102 -2.27 -17.81 9.38
C GLY A 102 -3.18 -18.40 8.31
N ILE A 103 -4.16 -17.60 7.89
CA ILE A 103 -5.18 -17.96 6.91
C ILE A 103 -5.01 -17.02 5.72
N VAL A 104 -4.87 -17.57 4.50
CA VAL A 104 -4.83 -16.77 3.28
C VAL A 104 -6.16 -16.05 3.09
N VAL A 105 -6.09 -14.73 2.90
CA VAL A 105 -7.25 -13.85 2.73
C VAL A 105 -7.01 -12.87 1.59
N ASN A 106 -8.08 -12.27 1.06
CA ASN A 106 -7.95 -11.06 0.26
C ASN A 106 -7.67 -9.89 1.20
N LYS A 107 -6.63 -9.10 0.93
CA LYS A 107 -6.29 -7.92 1.75
C LYS A 107 -7.40 -6.87 1.83
N TYR A 108 -8.34 -6.86 0.88
CA TYR A 108 -9.50 -5.96 0.89
C TYR A 108 -10.65 -6.45 1.79
N ASP A 109 -10.53 -7.65 2.35
CA ASP A 109 -11.46 -8.22 3.34
C ASP A 109 -10.92 -8.07 4.78
N LEU A 110 -9.79 -7.40 4.97
CA LEU A 110 -9.22 -7.16 6.29
C LEU A 110 -9.96 -6.04 7.01
N HIS A 111 -10.18 -6.19 8.31
CA HIS A 111 -10.88 -5.20 9.13
C HIS A 111 -9.97 -4.54 10.19
N PRO A 112 -10.31 -3.34 10.70
CA PRO A 112 -9.58 -2.73 11.79
C PRO A 112 -9.43 -3.67 13.01
N GLY A 113 -8.20 -3.88 13.48
CA GLY A 113 -7.85 -4.86 14.52
C GLY A 113 -7.39 -6.21 13.99
N GLU A 114 -7.38 -6.42 12.67
CA GLU A 114 -6.85 -7.64 12.09
C GLU A 114 -5.37 -7.49 11.73
N CYS A 115 -4.59 -8.45 12.23
CA CYS A 115 -3.16 -8.55 12.00
C CYS A 115 -2.87 -9.46 10.81
N PHE A 116 -1.88 -9.10 10.00
CA PHE A 116 -1.59 -9.79 8.76
C PHE A 116 -0.10 -9.75 8.38
N SER A 117 0.26 -10.65 7.47
CA SER A 117 1.56 -10.68 6.82
C SER A 117 1.38 -10.78 5.30
N GLN A 118 2.31 -10.19 4.56
CA GLN A 118 2.40 -10.23 3.12
C GLN A 118 3.67 -10.97 2.69
N PHE A 119 3.52 -11.84 1.69
CA PHE A 119 4.61 -12.63 1.13
C PHE A 119 4.67 -12.42 -0.37
N ASP A 120 5.84 -12.02 -0.88
CA ASP A 120 6.11 -11.95 -2.31
C ASP A 120 6.14 -13.36 -2.91
N GLU A 121 5.32 -13.59 -3.92
CA GLU A 121 5.34 -14.79 -4.74
C GLU A 121 5.84 -14.44 -6.14
N VAL A 122 6.76 -15.24 -6.65
CA VAL A 122 7.27 -15.08 -8.02
C VAL A 122 6.94 -16.34 -8.80
N SER A 123 6.09 -16.20 -9.80
CA SER A 123 5.64 -17.28 -10.66
C SER A 123 5.90 -16.96 -12.14
N GLU A 124 5.60 -17.91 -13.03
CA GLU A 124 5.62 -17.67 -14.48
C GLU A 124 4.62 -16.59 -14.90
N GLN A 125 3.57 -16.37 -14.11
CA GLN A 125 2.54 -15.36 -14.33
C GLN A 125 2.96 -13.96 -13.83
N GLY A 126 4.13 -13.85 -13.19
CA GLY A 126 4.68 -12.60 -12.67
C GLY A 126 4.81 -12.60 -11.14
N ARG A 127 4.93 -11.39 -10.58
CA ARG A 127 4.99 -11.18 -9.13
C ARG A 127 3.60 -10.95 -8.56
N SER A 128 3.24 -11.72 -7.55
CA SER A 128 2.04 -11.57 -6.74
C SER A 128 2.41 -11.35 -5.28
N VAL A 129 1.46 -10.87 -4.49
CA VAL A 129 1.61 -10.78 -3.03
C VAL A 129 0.49 -11.57 -2.40
N VAL A 130 0.85 -12.58 -1.60
CA VAL A 130 -0.09 -13.38 -0.81
C VAL A 130 -0.24 -12.72 0.56
N THR A 131 -1.48 -12.49 0.99
CA THR A 131 -1.78 -11.93 2.31
C THR A 131 -2.35 -13.01 3.22
N THR A 132 -1.80 -13.16 4.41
CA THR A 132 -2.37 -14.03 5.45
C THR A 132 -2.83 -13.21 6.64
N ARG A 133 -4.04 -13.50 7.13
CA ARG A 133 -4.51 -13.00 8.42
C ARG A 133 -4.02 -13.93 9.52
N VAL A 134 -3.47 -13.34 10.58
CA VAL A 134 -2.86 -14.03 11.71
C VAL A 134 -3.46 -13.48 13.02
N ASP A 135 -3.41 -14.28 14.09
CA ASP A 135 -3.74 -13.77 15.42
C ASP A 135 -2.71 -12.72 15.83
N CYS A 136 -3.16 -11.57 16.37
CA CYS A 136 -2.26 -10.49 16.75
C CYS A 136 -1.25 -10.87 17.84
N ASN A 137 -1.49 -11.94 18.61
CA ASN A 137 -0.54 -12.47 19.59
C ASN A 137 0.48 -13.45 18.97
N GLN A 138 0.53 -13.53 17.64
CA GLN A 138 1.56 -14.25 16.89
C GLN A 138 2.41 -13.23 16.12
N PRO A 139 3.66 -13.56 15.79
CA PRO A 139 4.49 -12.71 14.94
C PRO A 139 3.79 -12.36 13.61
N HIS A 140 3.73 -11.07 13.30
CA HIS A 140 3.05 -10.55 12.12
C HIS A 140 3.70 -9.25 11.65
N GLN A 141 3.50 -8.90 10.38
CA GLN A 141 4.15 -7.72 9.80
C GLN A 141 3.36 -6.43 10.05
N ALA A 142 2.03 -6.51 10.04
CA ALA A 142 1.19 -5.32 10.03
C ALA A 142 -0.19 -5.54 10.66
N GLU A 143 -0.81 -4.45 11.07
CA GLU A 143 -2.20 -4.42 11.56
C GLU A 143 -3.02 -3.37 10.80
N VAL A 144 -4.25 -3.71 10.40
CA VAL A 144 -5.19 -2.71 9.87
C VAL A 144 -5.75 -1.91 11.04
N TYR A 145 -5.67 -0.59 10.98
CA TYR A 145 -6.19 0.29 12.05
C TYR A 145 -7.41 1.11 11.63
N ALA A 146 -7.63 1.30 10.33
CA ALA A 146 -8.81 1.98 9.82
C ALA A 146 -9.23 1.48 8.44
N LEU A 147 -10.54 1.58 8.17
CA LEU A 147 -11.14 1.37 6.86
C LEU A 147 -11.89 2.65 6.48
N LEU A 148 -11.48 3.25 5.38
CA LEU A 148 -12.04 4.50 4.87
C LEU A 148 -12.73 4.26 3.53
N GLN A 149 -13.61 5.18 3.15
CA GLN A 149 -14.33 5.14 1.89
C GLN A 149 -13.94 6.36 1.05
N TYR A 150 -13.36 6.14 -0.13
CA TYR A 150 -13.03 7.25 -1.03
C TYR A 150 -14.30 7.97 -1.49
N PRO A 151 -14.40 9.31 -1.34
CA PRO A 151 -15.63 10.05 -1.62
C PRO A 151 -15.80 10.26 -3.13
N ALA A 152 -16.53 9.36 -3.78
CA ALA A 152 -16.87 9.47 -5.20
C ALA A 152 -18.36 9.15 -5.43
N PRO A 153 -19.03 9.84 -6.37
CA PRO A 153 -20.39 9.49 -6.78
C PRO A 153 -20.41 8.14 -7.51
N HIS A 154 -21.60 7.62 -7.81
CA HIS A 154 -21.75 6.46 -8.69
C HIS A 154 -22.60 6.80 -9.92
N PRO A 155 -22.14 6.50 -11.15
CA PRO A 155 -20.80 5.97 -11.48
C PRO A 155 -19.69 7.02 -11.28
N ALA A 156 -18.47 6.56 -11.02
CA ALA A 156 -17.28 7.41 -10.99
C ALA A 156 -16.11 6.69 -11.64
N LEU A 157 -15.33 7.46 -12.39
CA LEU A 157 -14.05 7.03 -12.95
C LEU A 157 -12.99 7.00 -11.85
N PHE A 158 -12.02 6.11 -12.00
CA PHE A 158 -10.87 6.04 -11.14
C PHE A 158 -10.11 7.39 -11.18
N PRO A 159 -9.81 8.01 -10.03
CA PRO A 159 -9.18 9.32 -9.98
C PRO A 159 -7.70 9.32 -10.40
N GLY A 160 -7.13 8.13 -10.63
CA GLY A 160 -5.70 7.92 -10.83
C GLY A 160 -4.99 7.52 -9.53
N ASP A 161 -3.91 6.75 -9.66
CA ASP A 161 -3.20 6.14 -8.54
C ASP A 161 -2.68 7.19 -7.54
N GLU A 162 -2.13 8.28 -8.05
CA GLU A 162 -1.57 9.34 -7.20
C GLU A 162 -2.68 10.03 -6.39
N ALA A 163 -3.80 10.38 -7.02
CA ALA A 163 -4.88 11.10 -6.37
C ALA A 163 -5.52 10.27 -5.25
N ILE A 164 -5.75 8.97 -5.46
CA ILE A 164 -6.33 8.11 -4.43
C ILE A 164 -5.32 7.81 -3.32
N ARG A 165 -4.04 7.65 -3.65
CA ARG A 165 -2.97 7.41 -2.67
C ARG A 165 -2.74 8.61 -1.77
N GLN A 166 -2.66 9.83 -2.32
CA GLN A 166 -2.51 11.05 -1.52
C GLN A 166 -3.70 11.26 -0.58
N TRP A 167 -4.93 11.03 -1.08
CA TRP A 167 -6.11 11.07 -0.24
C TRP A 167 -6.04 10.02 0.87
N ALA A 168 -5.63 8.79 0.56
CA ALA A 168 -5.49 7.72 1.54
C ALA A 168 -4.48 8.09 2.64
N ILE A 169 -3.28 8.54 2.27
CA ILE A 169 -2.22 8.89 3.23
C ILE A 169 -2.70 9.95 4.22
N VAL A 170 -3.31 11.04 3.75
CA VAL A 170 -3.81 12.12 4.62
C VAL A 170 -4.86 11.61 5.62
N ASN A 171 -5.85 10.85 5.14
CA ASN A 171 -6.94 10.42 6.01
C ASN A 171 -6.53 9.24 6.92
N CYS A 172 -5.56 8.43 6.49
CA CYS A 172 -4.99 7.38 7.32
C CYS A 172 -4.13 7.99 8.44
N TYR A 173 -3.31 9.00 8.14
CA TYR A 173 -2.59 9.77 9.15
C TYR A 173 -3.54 10.34 10.23
N ASP A 174 -4.65 10.97 9.83
CA ASP A 174 -5.66 11.50 10.77
C ASP A 174 -6.30 10.40 11.66
N ALA A 175 -6.38 9.17 11.16
CA ALA A 175 -6.95 8.04 11.88
C ALA A 175 -5.96 7.27 12.78
N PHE A 176 -4.66 7.58 12.68
CA PHE A 176 -3.60 6.84 13.37
C PHE A 176 -3.63 7.00 14.89
N GLU A 177 -3.47 8.24 15.38
CA GLU A 177 -3.34 8.53 16.82
C GLU A 177 -4.55 8.03 17.64
N PRO A 178 -5.81 8.21 17.19
CA PRO A 178 -6.97 7.65 17.88
C PRO A 178 -6.94 6.12 18.06
N TYR A 179 -6.21 5.41 17.19
CA TYR A 179 -6.11 3.96 17.24
C TYR A 179 -4.91 3.49 18.07
N VAL A 180 -3.73 4.04 17.80
CA VAL A 180 -2.45 3.62 18.41
C VAL A 180 -2.27 4.21 19.81
N GLY A 181 -2.81 5.39 20.07
CA GLY A 181 -2.68 6.09 21.35
C GLY A 181 -1.39 6.93 21.48
N ALA A 182 -0.65 7.11 20.39
CA ALA A 182 0.48 8.03 20.28
C ALA A 182 0.44 8.80 18.95
N PRO A 183 0.96 10.04 18.89
CA PRO A 183 1.15 10.75 17.62
C PRO A 183 2.10 9.97 16.70
N TYR A 184 1.81 9.95 15.40
CA TYR A 184 2.60 9.22 14.41
C TYR A 184 4.10 9.61 14.44
N GLU A 185 4.41 10.90 14.58
CA GLU A 185 5.79 11.42 14.63
C GLU A 185 6.60 10.96 15.85
N LEU A 186 5.92 10.46 16.87
CA LEU A 186 6.55 9.96 18.10
C LEU A 186 6.51 8.43 18.18
N SER A 187 5.88 7.77 17.20
CA SER A 187 5.80 6.31 17.10
C SER A 187 7.03 5.72 16.43
N SER A 188 7.25 4.43 16.67
CA SER A 188 8.16 3.52 15.97
C SER A 188 7.43 2.76 14.85
N LEU A 189 6.39 3.38 14.31
CA LEU A 189 5.45 2.75 13.40
C LEU A 189 5.33 3.55 12.10
N GLU A 190 5.09 2.84 11.01
CA GLU A 190 4.94 3.40 9.67
C GLU A 190 3.56 3.10 9.08
N ILE A 191 3.00 4.07 8.35
CA ILE A 191 1.67 3.96 7.76
C ILE A 191 1.77 3.39 6.34
N GLY A 192 1.07 2.29 6.12
CA GLY A 192 0.80 1.75 4.80
C GLY A 192 -0.66 1.94 4.39
N VAL A 193 -0.91 1.95 3.08
CA VAL A 193 -2.26 2.07 2.52
C VAL A 193 -2.53 1.01 1.46
N PHE A 194 -3.68 0.34 1.56
CA PHE A 194 -4.27 -0.37 0.42
C PHE A 194 -5.33 0.51 -0.21
N VAL A 195 -5.10 0.87 -1.47
CA VAL A 195 -6.04 1.60 -2.31
C VAL A 195 -6.63 0.65 -3.36
N PRO A 196 -7.86 0.87 -3.83
CA PRO A 196 -8.43 0.09 -4.90
C PRO A 196 -7.63 0.27 -6.20
N THR A 197 -7.59 -0.77 -7.03
CA THR A 197 -7.16 -0.64 -8.43
C THR A 197 -8.24 0.04 -9.27
N ALA A 198 -7.87 0.57 -10.44
CA ALA A 198 -8.84 1.11 -11.39
C ALA A 198 -9.94 0.09 -11.75
N GLU A 199 -9.57 -1.17 -11.95
CA GLU A 199 -10.50 -2.27 -12.22
C GLU A 199 -11.52 -2.46 -11.10
N ASN A 200 -11.06 -2.61 -9.85
CA ASN A 200 -11.96 -2.80 -8.70
C ASN A 200 -12.83 -1.57 -8.44
N PHE A 201 -12.30 -0.37 -8.73
CA PHE A 201 -13.02 0.88 -8.63
C PHE A 201 -14.12 0.96 -9.70
N GLU A 202 -13.81 0.70 -10.96
CA GLU A 202 -14.77 0.88 -12.05
C GLU A 202 -15.70 -0.32 -12.25
N ASP A 203 -15.45 -1.44 -11.56
CA ASP A 203 -16.29 -2.63 -11.63
C ASP A 203 -17.77 -2.33 -11.36
N ALA A 204 -18.64 -2.81 -12.25
CA ALA A 204 -20.06 -2.51 -12.22
C ALA A 204 -20.83 -3.17 -11.05
N VAL A 205 -20.24 -4.18 -10.40
CA VAL A 205 -20.83 -4.96 -9.31
C VAL A 205 -20.13 -4.66 -7.99
N ALA A 206 -18.82 -4.91 -7.89
CA ALA A 206 -18.04 -4.75 -6.67
C ALA A 206 -17.92 -3.28 -6.25
N ARG A 207 -17.69 -2.37 -7.21
CA ARG A 207 -17.63 -0.91 -7.00
C ARG A 207 -16.76 -0.53 -5.80
N TYR A 208 -15.64 -1.22 -5.62
CA TYR A 208 -14.87 -1.13 -4.40
C TYR A 208 -14.13 0.22 -4.34
N ARG A 209 -14.38 0.99 -3.29
CA ARG A 209 -13.78 2.31 -3.01
C ARG A 209 -13.08 2.32 -1.65
N GLY A 210 -12.98 1.16 -1.01
CA GLY A 210 -12.42 1.04 0.32
C GLY A 210 -10.92 1.34 0.30
N VAL A 211 -10.46 2.06 1.31
CA VAL A 211 -9.06 2.33 1.58
C VAL A 211 -8.74 1.74 2.95
N HIS A 212 -7.80 0.80 2.99
CA HIS A 212 -7.36 0.21 4.26
C HIS A 212 -6.10 0.95 4.72
N CYS A 213 -6.17 1.49 5.92
CA CYS A 213 -5.03 2.05 6.62
C CYS A 213 -4.44 0.96 7.49
N TRP A 214 -3.16 0.64 7.28
CA TRP A 214 -2.46 -0.35 8.06
C TRP A 214 -1.14 0.20 8.55
N VAL A 215 -0.60 -0.44 9.58
CA VAL A 215 0.59 0.03 10.27
C VAL A 215 1.56 -1.13 10.47
N HIS A 216 2.85 -0.85 10.37
CA HIS A 216 3.94 -1.80 10.59
C HIS A 216 5.08 -1.13 11.37
N ARG A 217 6.09 -1.88 11.80
CA ARG A 217 7.28 -1.29 12.44
C ARG A 217 8.13 -0.51 11.44
N ASP A 218 8.65 0.64 11.86
CA ASP A 218 9.54 1.48 11.06
C ASP A 218 10.85 0.76 10.65
N ASP A 219 11.34 -0.10 11.53
CA ASP A 219 12.54 -0.93 11.32
C ASP A 219 12.30 -2.19 10.47
N GLY A 220 11.06 -2.43 10.05
CA GLY A 220 10.67 -3.61 9.29
C GLY A 220 10.63 -4.91 10.11
N GLY A 221 10.79 -4.83 11.43
CA GLY A 221 10.62 -5.96 12.34
C GLY A 221 9.15 -6.41 12.43
N GLU A 222 8.95 -7.59 13.02
CA GLU A 222 7.61 -8.12 13.29
C GLU A 222 7.02 -7.51 14.57
N LEU A 223 5.70 -7.40 14.59
CA LEU A 223 4.86 -7.17 15.76
C LEU A 223 4.47 -8.53 16.34
N ASP A 224 4.34 -8.62 17.66
CA ASP A 224 3.89 -9.82 18.38
C ASP A 224 2.62 -9.60 19.20
N THR A 225 2.09 -8.37 19.14
CA THR A 225 0.87 -7.90 19.80
C THR A 225 0.20 -6.84 18.93
N SER A 226 -1.08 -6.58 19.18
CA SER A 226 -1.79 -5.50 18.50
C SER A 226 -1.23 -4.13 18.90
N VAL A 227 -1.15 -3.21 17.93
CA VAL A 227 -0.75 -1.80 18.12
C VAL A 227 -1.89 -0.94 18.68
N ARG A 228 -3.09 -1.48 18.86
CA ARG A 228 -4.22 -0.73 19.41
C ARG A 228 -3.92 -0.27 20.83
N ALA A 229 -3.93 1.04 21.05
CA ALA A 229 -3.62 1.66 22.33
C ALA A 229 -2.27 1.22 22.94
N SER A 230 -1.31 0.80 22.10
CA SER A 230 0.01 0.38 22.54
C SER A 230 0.91 1.57 22.90
N GLY A 231 0.66 2.73 22.29
CA GLY A 231 1.54 3.90 22.36
C GLY A 231 2.92 3.68 21.73
N LEU A 232 3.06 2.62 20.90
CA LEU A 232 4.28 2.30 20.14
C LEU A 232 4.60 3.33 19.08
#